data_AF-A0A7W1JQ26-F1
#
_entry.id   AF-A0A7W1JQ26-F1
#
_cell.length_a   1.000
_cell.length_b   1.000
_cell.length_c   1.000
_cell.angle_alpha   90.00
_cell.angle_beta   90.00
_cell.angle_gamma   90.00
#
_symmetry.space_group_name_H-M   'P 1'
#
loop_
_entity.id
_entity.type
_entity.pdbx_description
1 polymer ?
#
loop_
_entity_poly.entity_id
_entity_poly.type
_entity_poly.pdbx_seq_one_letter_code
_entity_poly.pdbx_strand_id
1 'polypeptide(L)'
;WSVAWDWDFRQVSIFIQLLIYAAYFALRAGFSSRERAAANAGAYSIFAFLTVPFLIWVLPRLPQFAQKHGGANQAVSGGGLDSTYTAIFYSCAVVIGLVALYCYKLRVREAEAFAHSEKFDAIQDSSIDSAPAGVVRPVRLRDTD
;
A
#
# COMPACT_ATOMS: atom_id res chain seq x y z
N TRP A 1 5.92 4.36 28.76
CA TRP A 1 5.25 3.14 29.25
C TRP A 1 4.65 3.31 30.65
N SER A 2 4.51 4.53 31.19
CA SER A 2 4.02 4.78 32.56
C SER A 2 2.49 4.89 32.67
N VAL A 3 1.76 5.01 31.56
CA VAL A 3 0.30 5.11 31.51
C VAL A 3 -0.20 4.31 30.31
N ALA A 4 -1.11 3.36 30.53
CA ALA A 4 -1.67 2.50 29.47
C ALA A 4 -2.70 3.22 28.58
N TRP A 5 -3.36 4.25 29.11
CA TRP A 5 -4.37 5.02 28.42
C TRP A 5 -4.27 6.50 28.78
N ASP A 6 -4.11 7.35 27.79
CA ASP A 6 -4.17 8.79 27.99
C ASP A 6 -5.45 9.31 27.34
N TRP A 7 -6.21 10.13 28.06
CA TRP A 7 -7.46 10.73 27.56
C TRP A 7 -7.18 11.89 26.57
N ASP A 8 -6.22 11.70 25.67
CA ASP A 8 -5.96 12.61 24.54
C ASP A 8 -7.09 12.47 23.52
N PHE A 9 -7.58 13.60 23.01
CA PHE A 9 -8.62 13.65 21.98
C PHE A 9 -8.29 12.83 20.74
N ARG A 10 -7.01 12.63 20.40
CA ARG A 10 -6.59 11.71 19.33
C ARG A 10 -6.89 10.25 19.66
N GLN A 11 -6.60 9.82 20.89
CA GLN A 11 -6.88 8.44 21.32
C GLN A 11 -8.38 8.21 21.43
N VAL A 12 -9.10 9.18 22.00
CA VAL A 12 -10.56 9.12 22.14
C VAL A 12 -11.24 9.11 20.76
N SER A 13 -10.79 9.89 19.78
CA SER A 13 -11.42 9.91 18.46
C SER A 13 -11.22 8.60 17.70
N ILE A 14 -10.03 7.99 17.79
CA ILE A 14 -9.76 6.66 17.23
C ILE A 14 -10.62 5.61 17.94
N PHE A 15 -10.73 5.69 19.26
CA PHE A 15 -11.58 4.78 20.03
C PHE A 15 -13.05 4.88 19.63
N ILE A 16 -13.59 6.10 19.50
CA ILE A 16 -14.96 6.31 19.00
C ILE A 16 -15.12 5.75 17.58
N GLN A 17 -14.14 5.96 16.69
CA GLN A 17 -14.18 5.41 15.33
C GLN A 17 -14.22 3.87 15.34
N LEU A 18 -13.47 3.23 16.24
CA LEU A 18 -13.53 1.77 16.42
C LEU A 18 -14.92 1.32 16.92
N LEU A 19 -15.56 2.07 17.81
CA LEU A 19 -16.93 1.77 18.26
C LEU A 19 -17.95 1.92 17.14
N ILE A 20 -17.80 2.93 16.28
CA ILE A 20 -18.62 3.09 15.06
C ILE A 20 -18.45 1.85 14.17
N TYR A 21 -17.21 1.40 13.92
CA TYR A 21 -17.01 0.17 13.15
C TYR A 21 -17.50 -1.09 13.88
N ALA A 22 -17.44 -1.16 15.21
CA ALA A 22 -18.02 -2.28 15.95
C ALA A 22 -19.54 -2.34 15.79
N ALA A 23 -20.21 -1.19 15.76
CA ALA A 23 -21.65 -1.10 15.55
C ALA A 23 -22.08 -1.60 14.16
N TYR A 24 -21.22 -1.52 13.13
CA TYR A 24 -21.48 -2.17 11.84
C TYR A 24 -21.70 -3.68 11.99
N PHE A 25 -20.85 -4.36 12.77
CA PHE A 25 -20.99 -5.80 13.00
C PHE A 25 -22.23 -6.12 13.83
N ALA A 26 -22.53 -5.31 14.85
CA ALA A 26 -23.75 -5.44 15.64
C ALA A 26 -25.01 -5.29 14.77
N LEU A 27 -25.03 -4.29 13.88
CA LEU A 27 -26.15 -4.06 12.97
C LEU A 27 -26.32 -5.21 11.98
N ARG A 28 -25.22 -5.77 11.47
CA ARG A 28 -25.25 -6.94 10.59
C ARG A 28 -25.78 -8.21 11.28
N ALA A 29 -25.53 -8.36 12.58
CA ALA A 29 -26.01 -9.50 13.37
C ALA A 29 -27.45 -9.34 13.87
N GLY A 30 -27.95 -8.10 14.03
CA GLY A 30 -29.25 -7.82 14.62
C GLY A 30 -30.48 -8.04 13.71
N PHE A 31 -30.29 -8.18 12.39
CA PHE A 31 -31.39 -8.38 11.44
C PHE A 31 -31.53 -9.84 11.02
N SER A 32 -32.75 -10.38 11.11
CA SER A 32 -33.09 -11.74 10.66
C SER A 32 -33.19 -11.87 9.13
N SER A 33 -33.72 -10.84 8.47
CA SER A 33 -33.79 -10.73 7.01
C SER A 33 -32.44 -10.30 6.45
N ARG A 34 -31.84 -11.16 5.60
CA ARG A 34 -30.55 -10.90 4.95
C ARG A 34 -30.56 -9.66 4.06
N GLU A 35 -31.65 -9.39 3.35
CA GLU A 35 -31.80 -8.22 2.48
C GLU A 35 -31.83 -6.91 3.28
N ARG A 36 -32.61 -6.88 4.37
CA ARG A 36 -32.66 -5.70 5.26
C ARG A 36 -31.32 -5.47 5.95
N ALA A 37 -30.66 -6.56 6.38
CA ALA A 37 -29.33 -6.49 6.97
C ALA A 37 -28.32 -5.88 5.97
N ALA A 38 -28.33 -6.31 4.71
CA ALA A 38 -27.43 -5.81 3.67
C ALA A 38 -27.67 -4.33 3.35
N ALA A 39 -28.93 -3.91 3.18
CA ALA A 39 -29.27 -2.52 2.89
C ALA A 39 -28.84 -1.57 4.02
N ASN A 40 -29.17 -1.92 5.27
CA ASN A 40 -28.85 -1.09 6.43
C ASN A 40 -27.35 -1.09 6.75
N ALA A 41 -26.67 -2.23 6.63
CA ALA A 41 -25.22 -2.31 6.82
C ALA A 41 -24.47 -1.53 5.72
N GLY A 42 -24.96 -1.55 4.48
CA GLY A 42 -24.44 -0.74 3.38
C GLY A 42 -24.52 0.76 3.67
N ALA A 43 -25.71 1.26 4.03
CA ALA A 43 -25.90 2.66 4.42
C ALA A 43 -25.03 3.06 5.61
N TYR A 44 -24.93 2.19 6.63
CA TYR A 44 -24.09 2.43 7.79
C TYR A 44 -22.59 2.47 7.44
N SER A 45 -22.14 1.63 6.51
CA SER A 45 -20.73 1.61 6.11
C SER A 45 -20.28 2.91 5.44
N ILE A 46 -21.15 3.54 4.65
CA ILE A 46 -20.92 4.86 4.06
C ILE A 46 -20.83 5.93 5.15
N PHE A 47 -21.77 5.90 6.11
CA PHE A 47 -21.72 6.80 7.27
C PHE A 47 -20.42 6.63 8.07
N ALA A 48 -20.03 5.40 8.40
CA ALA A 48 -18.81 5.12 9.14
C ALA A 48 -17.54 5.54 8.41
N PHE A 49 -17.52 5.44 7.08
CA PHE A 49 -16.44 5.98 6.26
C PHE A 49 -16.41 7.51 6.31
N LEU A 50 -17.58 8.16 6.25
CA LEU A 50 -17.67 9.61 6.32
C LEU A 50 -17.15 10.16 7.65
N THR A 51 -17.28 9.44 8.77
CA THR A 51 -16.79 9.92 10.07
C THR A 51 -15.25 9.95 10.16
N VAL A 52 -14.54 9.13 9.37
CA VAL A 52 -13.07 9.03 9.40
C VAL A 52 -12.36 10.37 9.22
N PRO A 53 -12.63 11.16 8.15
CA PRO A 53 -12.00 12.47 7.98
C PRO A 53 -12.31 13.42 9.15
N PHE A 54 -13.52 13.39 9.70
CA PHE A 54 -13.88 14.28 10.80
C PHE A 54 -13.20 13.89 12.11
N LEU A 55 -13.20 12.61 12.49
CA LEU A 55 -12.68 12.15 13.78
C LEU A 55 -11.15 12.13 13.81
N ILE A 56 -10.52 11.78 12.70
CA ILE A 56 -9.05 11.67 12.64
C ILE A 56 -8.41 13.00 12.25
N TRP A 57 -9.02 13.76 11.34
CA TRP A 57 -8.38 14.97 10.80
C TRP A 57 -8.90 16.26 11.41
N VAL A 58 -10.22 16.43 11.50
CA VAL A 58 -10.83 17.68 11.94
C VAL A 58 -10.78 17.80 13.47
N LEU A 59 -11.37 16.84 14.18
CA LEU A 59 -11.56 16.88 15.62
C LEU A 59 -10.26 17.15 16.39
N PRO A 60 -9.14 16.46 16.12
CA PRO A 60 -7.90 16.66 16.88
C PRO A 60 -7.14 17.96 16.55
N ARG A 61 -7.57 18.68 15.51
CA ARG A 61 -6.97 19.93 15.05
C ARG A 61 -7.75 21.17 15.47
N LEU A 62 -8.89 21.00 16.13
CA LEU A 62 -9.65 22.14 16.65
C LEU A 62 -8.88 22.79 17.81
N PRO A 63 -8.76 24.13 17.83
CA PRO A 63 -7.91 24.86 18.77
C PRO A 63 -8.36 24.72 20.23
N GLN A 64 -9.63 24.38 20.46
CA GLN A 64 -10.23 24.14 21.77
C GLN A 64 -9.79 22.82 22.42
N PHE A 65 -9.27 21.88 21.64
CA PHE A 65 -8.82 20.59 22.15
C PHE A 65 -7.29 20.62 22.31
N ALA A 66 -6.85 20.82 23.55
CA ALA A 66 -5.44 20.91 23.88
C ALA A 66 -4.70 19.61 23.48
N GLN A 67 -3.74 19.74 22.57
CA GLN A 67 -2.83 18.63 22.22
C GLN A 67 -1.87 18.40 23.40
N LYS A 68 -2.18 17.40 24.22
CA LYS A 68 -1.37 17.04 25.39
C LYS A 68 0.02 16.52 25.00
N HIS A 69 0.09 15.82 23.87
CA HIS A 69 1.33 15.40 23.24
C HIS A 69 1.68 16.40 22.14
N GLY A 70 2.86 17.03 22.23
CA GLY A 70 3.27 18.13 21.35
C GLY A 70 2.99 17.90 19.86
N GLY A 71 2.52 18.98 19.22
CA GLY A 71 2.32 19.23 17.79
C GLY A 71 2.10 18.02 16.87
N ALA A 72 0.90 17.90 16.32
CA ALA A 72 0.63 17.10 15.12
C ALA A 72 1.77 17.25 14.08
N ASN A 73 2.46 16.16 13.74
CA ASN A 73 3.51 16.07 12.71
C ASN A 73 4.27 17.38 12.47
N GLN A 74 5.02 17.86 13.47
CA GLN A 74 5.86 19.05 13.31
C GLN A 74 6.92 18.90 12.20
N ALA A 75 7.15 17.69 11.69
CA ALA A 75 7.95 17.47 10.48
C ALA A 75 7.45 18.25 9.24
N VAL A 76 6.16 18.64 9.21
CA VAL A 76 5.58 19.39 8.08
C VAL A 76 5.06 20.77 8.49
N SER A 77 4.62 20.98 9.73
CA SER A 77 4.10 22.29 10.16
C SER A 77 5.19 23.37 10.34
N GLY A 78 6.46 22.96 10.43
CA GLY A 78 7.62 23.86 10.54
C GLY A 78 8.37 24.12 9.24
N GLY A 79 7.86 23.63 8.09
CA GLY A 79 8.41 23.96 6.77
C GLY A 79 9.71 23.25 6.38
N GLY A 80 10.13 22.20 7.09
CA GLY A 80 11.30 21.42 6.70
C GLY A 80 11.41 20.07 7.39
N LEU A 81 11.87 19.07 6.64
CA LEU A 81 12.45 17.87 7.24
C LEU A 81 13.73 18.31 7.96
N ASP A 82 13.85 18.03 9.26
CA ASP A 82 15.11 18.20 9.98
C ASP A 82 16.26 17.55 9.19
N SER A 83 17.47 18.10 9.32
CA SER A 83 18.65 17.63 8.55
C SER A 83 18.85 16.12 8.71
N THR A 84 18.58 15.60 9.91
CA THR A 84 18.59 14.17 10.23
C THR A 84 17.57 13.38 9.39
N TYR A 85 16.32 13.83 9.34
CA TYR A 85 15.27 13.14 8.57
C TYR A 85 15.52 13.22 7.07
N THR A 86 16.03 14.35 6.59
CA THR A 86 16.39 14.55 5.18
C THR A 86 17.50 13.58 4.77
N ALA A 87 18.55 13.46 5.57
CA ALA A 87 19.66 12.53 5.31
C ALA A 87 19.18 11.06 5.28
N ILE A 88 18.37 10.65 6.25
CA ILE A 88 17.81 9.29 6.29
C ILE A 88 16.94 9.04 5.05
N PHE A 89 16.03 9.95 4.73
CA PHE A 89 15.13 9.82 3.59
C PHE A 89 15.91 9.63 2.27
N TYR A 90 16.88 10.50 2.00
CA TYR A 90 17.68 10.39 0.77
C TYR A 90 18.60 9.17 0.78
N SER A 91 19.16 8.78 1.93
CA SER A 91 19.97 7.55 2.01
C SER A 91 19.16 6.30 1.67
N CYS A 92 17.94 6.20 2.18
CA CYS A 92 17.01 5.12 1.84
C CYS A 92 16.63 5.15 0.36
N ALA A 93 16.33 6.33 -0.19
CA ALA A 93 16.00 6.48 -1.61
C ALA A 93 17.16 6.03 -2.51
N VAL A 94 18.40 6.36 -2.16
CA VAL A 94 19.61 5.92 -2.88
C VAL A 94 19.77 4.40 -2.81
N VAL A 95 19.64 3.80 -1.62
CA VAL A 95 19.77 2.34 -1.46
C VAL A 95 18.71 1.62 -2.30
N ILE A 96 17.45 2.05 -2.23
CA ILE A 96 16.36 1.47 -3.04
C ILE A 96 16.65 1.65 -4.53
N GLY A 97 17.11 2.84 -4.95
CA GLY A 97 17.48 3.12 -6.34
C GLY A 97 18.60 2.21 -6.84
N LEU A 98 19.65 1.99 -6.03
CA LEU A 98 20.76 1.10 -6.36
C LEU A 98 20.32 -0.35 -6.47
N VAL A 99 19.47 -0.82 -5.56
CA VAL A 99 18.89 -2.18 -5.63
C VAL A 99 18.04 -2.33 -6.89
N ALA A 100 17.20 -1.34 -7.21
CA ALA A 100 16.38 -1.35 -8.42
C ALA A 100 17.25 -1.39 -9.69
N LEU A 101 18.32 -0.60 -9.74
CA LEU A 101 19.28 -0.61 -10.85
C LEU A 101 20.02 -1.95 -10.94
N TYR A 102 20.40 -2.55 -9.81
CA TYR A 102 21.05 -3.85 -9.79
C TYR A 102 20.11 -4.94 -10.35
N CYS A 103 18.86 -4.98 -9.88
CA CYS A 103 17.84 -5.88 -10.40
C CYS A 103 17.59 -5.65 -11.90
N TYR A 104 17.55 -4.40 -12.37
CA TYR A 104 17.41 -4.08 -13.78
C TYR A 104 18.59 -4.63 -14.61
N LYS A 105 19.83 -4.45 -14.14
CA LYS A 105 21.01 -4.98 -14.83
C LYS A 105 21.01 -6.51 -14.88
N LEU A 106 20.52 -7.19 -13.84
CA LEU A 106 20.35 -8.64 -13.87
C LEU A 106 19.34 -9.07 -14.94
N ARG A 107 18.19 -8.38 -15.02
CA ARG A 107 17.17 -8.64 -16.06
C ARG A 107 17.71 -8.43 -17.47
N VAL A 108 18.51 -7.39 -17.70
CA VAL A 108 19.11 -7.13 -19.02
C VAL A 108 20.14 -8.20 -19.36
N ARG A 109 20.96 -8.64 -18.41
CA ARG A 109 21.92 -9.73 -18.64
C ARG A 109 21.24 -11.05 -18.98
N GLU A 110 20.11 -11.36 -18.35
CA GLU A 110 19.30 -12.52 -18.73
C GLU A 110 18.79 -12.39 -20.17
N ALA A 111 18.23 -11.23 -20.55
CA ALA A 111 17.73 -10.99 -21.90
C ALA A 111 18.82 -11.12 -22.98
N GLU A 112 20.02 -10.61 -22.70
CA GLU A 112 21.17 -10.74 -23.59
C GLU A 112 21.66 -12.18 -23.71
N ALA A 113 21.66 -12.95 -22.62
CA ALA A 113 22.06 -14.36 -22.62
C ALA A 113 21.09 -15.22 -23.47
N PHE A 114 19.79 -14.97 -23.37
CA PHE A 114 18.78 -15.63 -24.22
C PHE A 114 18.96 -15.27 -25.69
N ALA A 115 19.22 -13.99 -26.00
CA ALA A 115 19.47 -13.57 -27.38
C ALA A 115 20.76 -14.18 -27.97
N HIS A 116 21.76 -14.46 -27.12
CA HIS A 116 22.99 -15.13 -27.54
C HIS A 116 22.75 -16.63 -27.77
N SER A 117 22.02 -17.34 -26.91
CA SER A 117 21.70 -18.75 -27.13
C SER A 117 20.87 -18.97 -28.40
N GLU A 118 19.89 -18.10 -28.67
CA GLU A 118 19.06 -18.19 -29.89
C GLU A 118 19.89 -18.07 -31.17
N LYS A 119 20.92 -17.21 -31.18
CA LYS A 119 21.83 -17.07 -32.33
C LYS A 119 22.73 -18.29 -32.53
N PHE A 120 23.21 -18.90 -31.44
CA PHE A 120 24.02 -20.12 -31.53
C PHE A 120 23.18 -21.30 -32.01
N ASP A 121 21.96 -21.44 -31.48
CA ASP A 121 21.02 -22.46 -31.93
C ASP A 121 20.62 -22.26 -33.40
N ALA A 122 20.35 -21.02 -33.85
CA ALA A 122 20.04 -20.73 -35.25
C ALA A 122 21.20 -21.00 -36.23
N ILE A 123 22.46 -20.86 -35.77
CA ILE A 123 23.63 -21.23 -36.57
C ILE A 123 23.79 -22.76 -36.63
N GLN A 124 23.47 -23.46 -35.54
CA GLN A 124 23.54 -24.93 -35.47
C GLN A 124 22.37 -25.62 -36.22
N ASP A 125 21.19 -25.01 -36.24
CA ASP A 125 19.97 -25.43 -36.97
C ASP A 125 20.02 -25.16 -38.48
N SER A 126 21.15 -24.63 -38.99
CA SER A 126 21.42 -24.51 -40.44
C SER A 126 21.84 -25.84 -41.10
N SER A 127 21.97 -26.90 -40.32
CA SER A 127 22.10 -28.28 -40.83
C SER A 127 20.71 -28.90 -41.01
N ILE A 128 20.55 -29.76 -42.01
CA ILE A 128 19.28 -30.31 -42.57
C ILE A 128 18.42 -31.14 -41.57
N ASP A 129 18.67 -31.08 -40.27
CA ASP A 129 17.95 -31.89 -39.27
C ASP A 129 16.94 -31.02 -38.50
N SER A 130 15.66 -31.37 -38.61
CA SER A 130 14.55 -30.59 -38.04
C SER A 130 14.57 -30.60 -36.51
N ALA A 131 14.43 -29.43 -35.88
CA ALA A 131 14.40 -29.28 -34.42
C ALA A 131 13.44 -30.27 -33.71
N PRO A 132 13.83 -30.83 -32.53
CA PRO A 132 12.93 -31.67 -31.74
C PRO A 132 11.74 -30.83 -31.25
N ALA A 133 10.53 -31.35 -31.48
CA ALA A 133 9.23 -30.68 -31.36
C ALA A 133 8.78 -30.25 -29.93
N GLY A 134 9.70 -29.83 -29.06
CA GLY A 134 9.46 -29.80 -27.61
C GLY A 134 9.48 -28.45 -26.89
N VAL A 135 10.08 -27.37 -27.43
CA VAL A 135 10.29 -26.16 -26.61
C VAL A 135 9.91 -24.88 -27.35
N VAL A 136 8.60 -24.70 -27.51
CA VAL A 136 8.00 -23.36 -27.62
C VAL A 136 7.09 -23.18 -26.41
N ARG A 137 7.51 -22.36 -25.44
CA ARG A 137 6.57 -21.81 -24.45
C ARG A 137 6.11 -20.45 -24.98
N PRO A 138 4.88 -20.31 -25.48
CA PRO A 138 4.38 -19.00 -25.86
C PRO A 138 4.21 -18.13 -24.61
N VAL A 139 4.94 -17.02 -24.57
CA VAL A 139 4.72 -15.94 -23.62
C VAL A 139 3.44 -15.23 -24.05
N ARG A 140 2.41 -15.24 -23.20
CA ARG A 140 1.17 -14.50 -23.46
C ARG A 140 1.48 -13.01 -23.53
N LEU A 141 1.35 -12.42 -24.72
CA LEU A 141 1.15 -10.99 -24.86
C LEU A 141 -0.28 -10.71 -24.39
N ARG A 142 -0.40 -9.78 -23.44
CA ARG A 142 -1.68 -9.32 -22.94
C ARG A 142 -2.24 -8.37 -23.98
N ASP A 143 -3.28 -8.79 -24.70
CA ASP A 143 -4.02 -7.89 -25.57
C ASP A 143 -4.67 -6.80 -24.70
N THR A 144 -4.35 -5.55 -25.04
CA THR A 144 -5.02 -4.36 -24.55
C THR A 144 -6.13 -4.01 -25.53
N ASP A 145 -7.36 -4.33 -25.16
CA ASP A 145 -8.54 -3.60 -25.64
C ASP A 145 -8.79 -2.39 -24.73
#